data_AF-A0A954UXQ4-F1
#
_entry.id   AF-A0A954UXQ4-F1
#
_cell.length_a   1.000
_cell.length_b   1.000
_cell.length_c   1.000
_cell.angle_alpha   90.00
_cell.angle_beta   90.00
_cell.angle_gamma   90.00
#
_symmetry.space_group_name_H-M   'P 1'
#
loop_
_entity.id
_entity.type
_entity.pdbx_description
1 polymer ?
#
loop_
_entity_poly.entity_id
_entity_poly.type
_entity_poly.pdbx_seq_one_letter_code
_entity_poly.pdbx_strand_id
1 'polypeptide(L)'
;MNDLELREALAREVFDYGKVGGLFAEWGYSASSKLLRVDDLPAYESSYEGMGLVIEAMERKGWDCAIEFAHSMAFVAFATIGHKPWEYIEREEALTAPRAVALAALAAIRSEK
;
A
#
# COMPACT_ATOMS: atom_id res chain seq x y z
N MET A 1 -2.89 -1.41 -14.50
CA MET A 1 -2.14 -0.36 -13.80
C MET A 1 -0.66 -0.71 -13.86
N ASN A 2 0.16 0.18 -14.41
CA ASN A 2 1.62 0.01 -14.41
C ASN A 2 2.20 0.32 -13.01
N ASP A 3 3.48 0.04 -12.80
CA ASP A 3 4.13 0.17 -11.48
C ASP A 3 4.16 1.62 -10.99
N LEU A 4 4.35 2.57 -11.91
CA LEU A 4 4.36 3.99 -11.63
C LEU A 4 2.98 4.49 -11.15
N GLU A 5 1.92 4.14 -11.88
CA GLU A 5 0.54 4.45 -11.54
C GLU A 5 0.13 3.86 -10.18
N LEU A 6 0.55 2.62 -9.90
CA LEU A 6 0.29 1.97 -8.62
C LEU A 6 1.02 2.68 -7.48
N ARG A 7 2.30 3.03 -7.69
CA ARG A 7 3.10 3.76 -6.70
C ARG A 7 2.50 5.13 -6.37
N GLU A 8 2.07 5.87 -7.38
CA GLU A 8 1.40 7.16 -7.21
C GLU A 8 0.05 7.03 -6.51
N ALA A 9 -0.73 6.00 -6.85
CA ALA A 9 -2.03 5.74 -6.23
C ALA A 9 -1.87 5.39 -4.74
N LEU A 10 -0.92 4.52 -4.39
CA LEU A 10 -0.57 4.20 -3.00
C LEU A 10 -0.14 5.44 -2.24
N ALA A 11 0.78 6.21 -2.82
CA ALA A 11 1.27 7.43 -2.25
C ALA A 11 0.13 8.39 -1.88
N ARG A 12 -0.81 8.58 -2.80
CA ARG A 12 -1.93 9.50 -2.60
C ARG A 12 -3.00 8.97 -1.65
N GLU A 13 -3.35 7.70 -1.75
CA GLU A 13 -4.56 7.14 -1.12
C GLU A 13 -4.25 6.34 0.15
N VAL A 14 -3.14 5.61 0.18
CA VAL A 14 -2.68 4.85 1.36
C VAL A 14 -1.85 5.72 2.29
N PHE A 15 -0.95 6.54 1.75
CA PHE A 15 -0.04 7.37 2.56
C PHE A 15 -0.50 8.84 2.68
N ASP A 16 -1.63 9.21 2.07
CA ASP A 16 -2.21 10.55 2.12
C ASP A 16 -1.24 11.69 1.67
N TYR A 17 -0.24 11.40 0.82
CA TYR A 17 0.78 12.38 0.40
C TYR A 17 0.21 13.62 -0.32
N GLY A 18 -1.02 13.54 -0.85
CA GLY A 18 -1.71 14.68 -1.46
C GLY A 18 -2.53 15.54 -0.50
N LYS A 19 -2.83 15.05 0.72
CA LYS A 19 -3.64 15.76 1.72
C LYS A 19 -2.80 16.45 2.79
N VAL A 20 -1.58 15.98 3.02
CA VAL A 20 -0.76 16.42 4.15
C VAL A 20 0.61 16.84 3.63
N GLY A 21 0.79 18.13 3.35
CA GLY A 21 2.12 18.76 3.25
C GLY A 21 2.86 18.79 4.60
N GLY A 22 2.74 17.74 5.43
CA GLY A 22 3.09 17.78 6.85
C GLY A 22 3.43 16.47 7.55
N LEU A 23 3.34 15.30 6.91
CA LEU A 23 3.72 14.02 7.55
C LEU A 23 5.22 13.66 7.41
N PHE A 24 5.97 14.40 6.59
CA PHE A 24 7.41 14.18 6.39
C PHE A 24 8.30 14.68 7.54
N ALA A 25 7.74 15.48 8.46
CA ALA A 25 8.47 15.90 9.65
C ALA A 25 8.79 14.73 10.60
N GLU A 26 8.00 13.66 10.60
CA GLU A 26 8.26 12.49 11.46
C GLU A 26 9.37 11.58 10.92
N TRP A 27 9.65 11.59 9.61
CA TRP A 27 10.61 10.66 8.97
C TRP A 27 11.91 11.36 8.52
N GLY A 28 12.13 12.61 8.96
CA GLY A 28 13.36 13.36 8.71
C GLY A 28 13.45 14.03 7.33
N TYR A 29 12.36 14.08 6.57
CA TYR A 29 12.32 14.75 5.27
C TYR A 29 11.81 16.18 5.44
N SER A 30 12.67 17.16 5.08
CA SER A 30 12.36 18.58 5.17
C SER A 30 11.09 18.94 4.39
N ALA A 31 10.11 19.53 5.06
CA ALA A 31 8.89 20.12 4.47
C ALA A 31 9.15 21.35 3.59
N SER A 32 10.41 21.64 3.22
CA SER A 32 10.76 22.72 2.31
C SER A 32 10.49 22.30 0.85
N SER A 33 9.25 22.52 0.41
CA SER A 33 8.90 23.04 -0.93
C SER A 33 9.53 22.40 -2.19
N LYS A 34 9.98 21.15 -2.14
CA LYS A 34 10.19 20.34 -3.34
C LYS A 34 8.96 19.47 -3.53
N LEU A 35 8.20 19.76 -4.58
CA LEU A 35 7.29 18.79 -5.20
C LEU A 35 8.03 17.45 -5.24
N LEU A 36 7.59 16.46 -4.45
CA LEU A 36 8.19 15.14 -4.44
C LEU A 36 8.26 14.66 -5.88
N ARG A 37 9.48 14.38 -6.35
CA ARG A 37 9.62 13.69 -7.63
C ARG A 37 9.22 12.25 -7.37
N VAL A 38 8.61 11.62 -8.37
CA VAL A 38 8.20 10.22 -8.23
C VAL A 38 9.40 9.31 -7.92
N ASP A 39 10.61 9.73 -8.29
CA ASP A 39 11.88 9.09 -7.94
C ASP A 39 12.18 9.06 -6.43
N ASP A 40 11.57 9.93 -5.64
CA ASP A 40 11.73 9.98 -4.18
C ASP A 40 10.73 9.08 -3.43
N LEU A 41 9.74 8.50 -4.15
CA LEU A 41 8.78 7.57 -3.55
C LEU A 41 9.40 6.17 -3.42
N PRO A 42 9.31 5.54 -2.23
CA PRO A 42 9.66 4.14 -2.06
C PRO A 42 8.98 3.23 -3.09
N ALA A 43 9.69 2.17 -3.47
CA ALA A 43 9.22 1.16 -4.40
C ALA A 43 8.22 0.20 -3.71
N TYR A 44 7.03 0.72 -3.36
CA TYR A 44 5.99 0.00 -2.60
C TYR A 44 5.58 -1.32 -3.26
N GLU A 45 5.46 -1.33 -4.58
CA GLU A 45 4.93 -2.42 -5.37
C GLU A 45 5.98 -3.43 -5.85
N SER A 46 7.26 -3.13 -5.69
CA SER A 46 8.37 -3.91 -6.27
C SER A 46 9.49 -4.25 -5.28
N SER A 47 9.40 -3.80 -4.02
CA SER A 47 10.37 -4.13 -2.97
C SER A 47 9.69 -4.66 -1.70
N TYR A 48 10.36 -5.56 -0.98
CA TYR A 48 9.87 -6.08 0.30
C TYR A 48 9.84 -5.01 1.41
N GLU A 49 10.79 -4.08 1.39
CA GLU A 49 10.79 -2.93 2.31
C GLU A 49 9.56 -2.05 2.06
N GLY A 50 9.30 -1.70 0.79
CA GLY A 50 8.10 -0.96 0.40
C GLY A 50 6.80 -1.69 0.74
N MET A 51 6.76 -3.02 0.57
CA MET A 51 5.64 -3.86 1.01
C MET A 51 5.40 -3.73 2.53
N GLY A 52 6.47 -3.75 3.33
CA GLY A 52 6.38 -3.54 4.78
C GLY A 52 5.75 -2.19 5.14
N LEU A 53 6.17 -1.11 4.46
CA LEU A 53 5.59 0.22 4.65
C LEU A 53 4.09 0.26 4.33
N VAL A 54 3.66 -0.47 3.30
CA VAL A 54 2.24 -0.56 2.92
C VAL A 54 1.44 -1.30 4.00
N ILE A 55 1.96 -2.42 4.52
CA ILE A 55 1.31 -3.19 5.60
C ILE A 55 1.17 -2.32 6.85
N GLU A 56 2.24 -1.64 7.28
CA GLU A 56 2.18 -0.75 8.44
C GLU A 56 1.16 0.39 8.24
N ALA A 57 1.08 0.95 7.04
CA ALA A 57 0.12 2.01 6.73
C ALA A 57 -1.33 1.49 6.76
N MET A 58 -1.56 0.26 6.30
CA MET A 58 -2.85 -0.41 6.43
C MET A 58 -3.23 -0.64 7.89
N GLU A 59 -2.31 -1.17 8.70
CA GLU A 59 -2.52 -1.42 10.13
C GLU A 59 -2.88 -0.14 10.89
N ARG A 60 -2.19 0.97 10.62
CA ARG A 60 -2.51 2.29 11.20
C ARG A 60 -3.90 2.78 10.83
N LYS A 61 -4.44 2.36 9.70
CA LYS A 61 -5.81 2.65 9.24
C LYS A 61 -6.83 1.60 9.73
N GLY A 62 -6.41 0.60 10.51
CA GLY A 62 -7.28 -0.45 11.04
C GLY A 62 -7.50 -1.63 10.09
N TRP A 63 -6.63 -1.80 9.10
CA TRP A 63 -6.67 -2.90 8.16
C TRP A 63 -5.56 -3.92 8.45
N ASP A 64 -5.90 -5.20 8.37
CA ASP A 64 -4.92 -6.27 8.39
C ASP A 64 -4.67 -6.79 6.96
N CYS A 65 -3.46 -7.30 6.71
CA CYS A 65 -3.09 -7.92 5.45
C CYS A 65 -2.59 -9.35 5.65
N ALA A 66 -3.17 -10.30 4.91
CA ALA A 66 -2.68 -11.67 4.81
C ALA A 66 -2.21 -11.95 3.39
N ILE A 67 -1.16 -12.75 3.23
CA ILE A 67 -0.60 -13.12 1.94
C ILE A 67 -0.54 -14.64 1.86
N GLU A 68 -1.08 -15.20 0.79
CA GLU A 68 -0.99 -16.62 0.48
C GLU A 68 -0.29 -16.83 -0.87
N PHE A 69 0.47 -17.92 -0.97
CA PHE A 69 1.01 -18.36 -2.25
C PHE A 69 0.03 -19.34 -2.90
N ALA A 70 -0.63 -18.89 -3.97
CA ALA A 70 -1.56 -19.72 -4.71
C ALA A 70 -0.80 -20.74 -5.58
N HIS A 71 -1.46 -21.88 -5.82
CA HIS A 71 -0.93 -22.95 -6.65
C HIS A 71 -0.70 -22.52 -8.12
N SER A 72 -1.23 -21.36 -8.52
CA SER A 72 -1.01 -20.70 -9.81
C SER A 72 0.35 -20.00 -9.96
N MET A 73 1.28 -20.16 -9.00
CA MET A 73 2.51 -19.37 -8.90
C MET A 73 2.28 -17.87 -8.70
N ALA A 74 1.10 -17.50 -8.25
CA ALA A 74 0.76 -16.12 -7.91
C ALA A 74 0.67 -15.95 -6.39
N PHE A 75 0.91 -14.73 -5.94
CA PHE A 75 0.63 -14.29 -4.59
C PHE A 75 -0.76 -13.69 -4.56
N VAL A 76 -1.55 -14.11 -3.59
CA VAL A 76 -2.86 -13.55 -3.30
C VAL A 76 -2.75 -12.79 -1.99
N ALA A 77 -3.04 -11.49 -2.03
CA ALA A 77 -3.12 -10.68 -0.84
C ALA A 77 -4.59 -10.41 -0.49
N PHE A 78 -4.86 -10.45 0.80
CA PHE A 78 -6.17 -10.22 1.39
C PHE A 78 -6.08 -9.02 2.30
N ALA A 79 -7.04 -8.11 2.19
CA ALA A 79 -7.19 -6.98 3.10
C ALA A 79 -8.50 -7.10 3.88
N THR A 80 -8.43 -6.99 5.21
CA THR A 80 -9.59 -7.14 6.11
C THR A 80 -9.72 -5.94 7.06
N ILE A 81 -10.96 -5.50 7.34
CA ILE A 81 -11.22 -4.44 8.33
C ILE A 81 -11.18 -5.04 9.73
N GLY A 82 -10.20 -4.62 10.51
CA GLY A 82 -9.91 -5.13 11.84
C GLY A 82 -9.46 -6.59 11.84
N HIS A 83 -9.07 -7.07 13.03
CA HIS A 83 -8.57 -8.43 13.30
C HIS A 83 -9.63 -9.54 13.16
N LYS A 84 -10.57 -9.41 12.22
CA LYS A 84 -11.60 -10.40 11.93
C LYS A 84 -11.25 -11.11 10.61
N PRO A 85 -10.56 -12.27 10.68
CA PRO A 85 -10.05 -12.99 9.52
C PRO A 85 -11.14 -13.63 8.63
N TRP A 86 -12.43 -13.38 8.90
CA TRP A 86 -13.57 -13.94 8.16
C TRP A 86 -14.33 -12.89 7.35
N GLU A 87 -14.05 -11.61 7.56
CA GLU A 87 -14.65 -10.49 6.81
C GLU A 87 -13.66 -10.02 5.75
N TYR A 88 -13.32 -10.92 4.81
CA TYR A 88 -12.52 -10.54 3.64
C TYR A 88 -13.30 -9.56 2.79
N ILE A 89 -12.76 -8.35 2.62
CA ILE A 89 -13.42 -7.30 1.85
C ILE A 89 -12.80 -7.25 0.45
N GLU A 90 -11.47 -7.29 0.37
CA GLU A 90 -10.76 -7.14 -0.90
C GLU A 90 -9.67 -8.21 -1.09
N ARG A 91 -9.61 -8.76 -2.30
CA ARG A 91 -8.70 -9.84 -2.69
C ARG A 91 -8.04 -9.48 -4.02
N GLU A 92 -6.71 -9.47 -4.03
CA GLU A 92 -5.93 -9.15 -5.23
C GLU A 92 -4.83 -10.18 -5.49
N GLU A 93 -4.60 -10.49 -6.77
CA GLU A 93 -3.63 -11.50 -7.22
C GLU A 93 -2.52 -10.86 -8.07
N ALA A 94 -1.25 -11.20 -7.77
CA ALA A 94 -0.10 -10.72 -8.54
C ALA A 94 1.05 -11.73 -8.55
N LEU A 95 1.98 -11.56 -9.50
CA LEU A 95 3.16 -12.44 -9.63
C LEU A 95 4.21 -12.22 -8.53
N THR A 96 4.11 -11.14 -7.77
CA THR A 96 5.02 -10.84 -6.65
C THR A 96 4.22 -10.45 -5.42
N ALA A 97 4.70 -10.85 -4.24
CA ALA A 97 4.07 -10.49 -2.98
C ALA A 97 3.93 -8.97 -2.77
N PRO A 98 4.97 -8.14 -3.01
CA PRO A 98 4.86 -6.69 -2.88
C PRO A 98 3.74 -6.10 -3.74
N ARG A 99 3.59 -6.59 -4.97
CA ARG A 99 2.56 -6.12 -5.89
C ARG A 99 1.16 -6.54 -5.43
N ALA A 100 1.00 -7.78 -4.96
CA ALA A 100 -0.28 -8.27 -4.46
C ALA A 100 -0.76 -7.43 -3.27
N VAL A 101 0.13 -7.18 -2.30
CA VAL A 101 -0.15 -6.35 -1.13
C VAL A 101 -0.49 -4.92 -1.52
N ALA A 102 0.31 -4.31 -2.40
CA ALA A 102 0.05 -2.97 -2.92
C ALA A 102 -1.34 -2.84 -3.56
N LEU A 103 -1.76 -3.82 -4.36
CA LEU A 103 -3.08 -3.82 -4.97
C LEU A 103 -4.18 -4.00 -3.93
N ALA A 104 -4.04 -4.95 -3.01
CA ALA A 104 -5.02 -5.20 -1.95
C ALA A 104 -5.20 -3.98 -1.04
N ALA A 105 -4.12 -3.30 -0.68
CA ALA A 105 -4.14 -2.07 0.10
C ALA A 105 -4.93 -0.96 -0.58
N LEU A 106 -4.72 -0.80 -1.89
CA LEU A 106 -5.41 0.22 -2.67
C LEU A 106 -6.89 -0.09 -2.84
N ALA A 107 -7.22 -1.37 -3.09
CA ALA A 107 -8.61 -1.84 -3.17
C ALA A 107 -9.34 -1.59 -1.84
N ALA A 108 -8.73 -1.98 -0.73
CA ALA A 108 -9.28 -1.81 0.62
C ALA A 108 -9.69 -0.35 0.91
N ILE A 109 -8.76 0.59 0.72
CA ILE A 109 -9.02 2.01 0.99
C ILE A 109 -10.07 2.60 0.05
N ARG A 110 -10.19 2.08 -1.18
CA ARG A 110 -11.22 2.53 -2.12
C ARG A 110 -12.60 1.97 -1.78
N SER A 111 -12.67 0.79 -1.14
CA SER A 111 -13.92 0.20 -0.68
C SER A 111 -14.59 0.98 0.46
N GLU A 112 -13.82 1.79 1.22
CA GLU A 112 -14.34 2.63 2.31
C GLU A 112 -15.00 3.95 1.86
N LYS A 113 -14.85 4.35 0.59
CA LYS A 113 -15.32 5.65 0.06
C LYS A 113 -16.68 5.54 -0.61
#